data_AF-A0ABC8URI0-F1
#
_entry.id   AF-A0ABC8URI0-F1
#
_cell.length_a   1.000
_cell.length_b   1.000
_cell.length_c   1.000
_cell.angle_alpha   90.00
_cell.angle_beta   90.00
_cell.angle_gamma   90.00
#
_symmetry.space_group_name_H-M   'P 1'
#
loop_
_entity.id
_entity.type
_entity.pdbx_description
1 polymer ?
#
loop_
_entity_poly.entity_id
_entity_poly.type
_entity_poly.pdbx_seq_one_letter_code
_entity_poly.pdbx_strand_id
1 'polypeptide(L)'
;MIKQLGIYPDIGSKARDLLYKNYTRQPSIHYHYGCFDWSFHLLCQINDIVPGLGTGFRFSLPFQRSNRVELQYLHDFIGITAGIGLTSKPLLHFSGVVGESLFSIGTDLSFDSATGKFAKCNAGFSFNSSILIASLTLNDMADSVIASCYHPVNPLTNSAIAAEVRHRFLSNETTLAFGAQHAVFPFTLVKARVDTNGKLGALIQQELLDTFFLTLDGQVDVKAVTRSAKLGLSVAFMH
;
A
#
# COMPACT_ATOMS: atom_id res chain seq x y z
N MET A 1 21.63 -7.26 -14.63
CA MET A 1 20.28 -6.83 -15.00
C MET A 1 19.93 -5.63 -14.13
N ILE A 2 19.92 -4.42 -14.69
CA ILE A 2 19.61 -3.20 -13.93
C ILE A 2 18.11 -3.27 -13.58
N LYS A 3 17.79 -3.20 -12.29
CA LYS A 3 16.40 -3.20 -11.83
C LYS A 3 15.74 -1.93 -12.34
N GLN A 4 14.72 -2.07 -13.19
CA GLN A 4 13.96 -0.95 -13.75
C GLN A 4 13.29 -0.16 -12.60
N LEU A 5 13.30 1.17 -12.72
CA LEU A 5 12.69 2.06 -11.73
C LEU A 5 11.19 1.80 -11.63
N GLY A 6 10.67 1.81 -10.40
CA GLY A 6 9.24 1.61 -10.12
C GLY A 6 8.40 2.88 -10.29
N ILE A 7 7.12 2.76 -9.96
CA ILE A 7 6.16 3.87 -9.91
C ILE A 7 6.12 4.50 -8.51
N TYR A 8 5.50 5.68 -8.36
CA TYR A 8 5.46 6.38 -7.07
C TYR A 8 4.94 5.53 -5.90
N PRO A 9 3.88 4.71 -6.05
CA PRO A 9 3.42 3.80 -5.01
C PRO A 9 4.48 2.84 -4.46
N ASP A 10 5.56 2.58 -5.21
CA ASP A 10 6.63 1.68 -4.80
C ASP A 10 7.52 2.28 -3.70
N ILE A 11 7.52 3.61 -3.55
CA ILE A 11 8.24 4.31 -2.48
C ILE A 11 7.67 3.90 -1.12
N GLY A 12 8.50 3.20 -0.34
CA GLY A 12 8.12 2.67 0.98
C GLY A 12 7.17 1.48 0.95
N SER A 13 6.93 0.88 -0.22
CA SER A 13 5.98 -0.23 -0.39
C SER A 13 6.34 -1.44 0.46
N LYS A 14 7.64 -1.79 0.57
CA LYS A 14 8.08 -2.96 1.35
C LYS A 14 7.72 -2.88 2.83
N ALA A 15 8.02 -1.75 3.48
CA ALA A 15 7.63 -1.53 4.87
C ALA A 15 6.11 -1.49 5.01
N ARG A 16 5.41 -0.79 4.10
CA ARG A 16 3.96 -0.67 4.10
C ARG A 16 3.24 -2.01 3.89
N ASP A 17 3.79 -2.89 3.05
CA ASP A 17 3.27 -4.21 2.74
C ASP A 17 3.43 -5.18 3.92
N LEU A 18 4.50 -5.04 4.68
CA LEU A 18 4.66 -5.78 5.94
C LEU A 18 3.66 -5.27 6.98
N LEU A 19 3.57 -3.95 7.15
CA LEU A 19 2.82 -3.32 8.23
C LEU A 19 1.31 -3.23 8.00
N TYR A 20 0.81 -3.20 6.76
CA TYR A 20 -0.60 -2.85 6.52
C TYR A 20 -1.30 -3.64 5.41
N LYS A 21 -0.58 -4.33 4.53
CA LYS A 21 -1.22 -5.08 3.44
C LYS A 21 -1.87 -6.36 3.96
N ASN A 22 -3.05 -6.65 3.43
CA ASN A 22 -3.89 -7.81 3.76
C ASN A 22 -4.46 -7.84 5.20
N TYR A 23 -4.10 -6.89 6.06
CA TYR A 23 -4.85 -6.64 7.29
C TYR A 23 -6.21 -6.04 6.93
N THR A 24 -7.24 -6.42 7.68
CA THR A 24 -8.57 -5.81 7.59
C THR A 24 -8.49 -4.29 7.76
N ARG A 25 -8.54 -3.57 6.64
CA ARG A 25 -8.79 -2.13 6.67
C ARG A 25 -10.26 -1.93 6.97
N GLN A 26 -10.55 -1.20 8.04
CA GLN A 26 -11.87 -0.61 8.25
C GLN A 26 -12.11 0.39 7.10
N PRO A 27 -13.14 0.20 6.23
CA PRO A 27 -13.58 1.28 5.36
C PRO A 27 -14.15 2.39 6.25
N SER A 28 -13.86 3.65 5.91
CA SER A 28 -14.31 4.84 6.65
C SER A 28 -15.80 5.16 6.46
N ILE A 29 -16.61 4.20 5.99
CA ILE A 29 -18.02 4.42 5.74
C ILE A 29 -18.79 3.25 6.33
N HIS A 30 -19.41 3.51 7.49
CA HIS A 30 -20.43 2.65 8.07
C HIS A 30 -21.63 2.62 7.12
N TYR A 31 -21.94 1.45 6.57
CA TYR A 31 -23.30 1.11 6.19
C TYR A 31 -23.68 -0.15 6.94
N HIS A 32 -24.67 -0.02 7.81
CA HIS A 32 -25.23 -1.13 8.55
C HIS A 32 -26.17 -1.88 7.60
N TYR A 33 -25.69 -2.96 6.98
CA TYR A 33 -26.55 -3.97 6.36
C TYR A 33 -25.93 -5.35 6.53
N GLY A 34 -26.38 -6.07 7.56
CA GLY A 34 -26.09 -7.50 7.72
C GLY A 34 -24.67 -7.87 8.18
N CYS A 35 -24.52 -9.15 8.52
CA CYS A 35 -23.34 -9.79 9.14
C CYS A 35 -22.08 -9.87 8.24
N PHE A 36 -22.11 -9.29 7.03
CA PHE A 36 -21.08 -9.57 6.01
C PHE A 36 -20.83 -8.40 5.06
N ASP A 37 -19.72 -7.70 5.26
CA ASP A 37 -19.20 -6.69 4.32
C ASP A 37 -18.36 -7.40 3.25
N TRP A 38 -18.78 -7.33 1.98
CA TRP A 38 -18.05 -7.91 0.84
C TRP A 38 -17.60 -6.80 -0.12
N SER A 39 -16.42 -6.98 -0.73
CA SER A 39 -15.90 -6.08 -1.76
C SER A 39 -15.20 -6.90 -2.84
N PHE A 40 -15.49 -6.60 -4.10
CA PHE A 40 -14.78 -7.17 -5.25
C PHE A 40 -13.86 -6.11 -5.84
N HIS A 41 -12.58 -6.47 -5.99
CA HIS A 41 -11.58 -5.66 -6.67
C HIS A 41 -11.11 -6.44 -7.91
N LEU A 42 -11.38 -5.89 -9.09
CA LEU A 42 -10.85 -6.37 -10.36
C LEU A 42 -9.72 -5.42 -10.79
N LEU A 43 -8.52 -5.96 -10.95
CA LEU A 43 -7.37 -5.26 -11.50
C LEU A 43 -6.99 -5.97 -12.81
N CYS A 44 -7.08 -5.25 -13.93
CA CYS A 44 -6.61 -5.73 -15.22
C CYS A 44 -5.43 -4.85 -15.63
N GLN A 45 -4.27 -5.45 -15.83
CA GLN A 45 -3.07 -4.74 -16.24
C GLN A 45 -2.56 -5.34 -17.54
N ILE A 46 -2.43 -4.49 -18.56
CA ILE A 46 -1.87 -4.83 -19.86
C ILE A 46 -0.51 -4.16 -19.91
N ASN A 47 0.54 -4.97 -19.79
CA ASN A 47 1.92 -4.52 -19.93
C ASN A 47 2.37 -4.67 -21.39
N ASP A 48 3.38 -3.89 -21.77
CA ASP A 48 4.14 -4.07 -23.02
C ASP A 48 3.36 -3.82 -24.32
N ILE A 49 2.49 -2.78 -24.34
CA ILE A 49 1.95 -2.27 -25.63
C ILE A 49 3.10 -1.74 -26.51
N VAL A 50 4.11 -1.14 -25.86
CA VAL A 50 5.39 -0.67 -26.38
C VAL A 50 6.41 -0.88 -25.24
N PRO A 51 7.72 -1.11 -25.50
CA PRO A 51 8.71 -1.25 -24.42
C PRO A 51 8.59 -0.13 -23.38
N GLY A 52 8.29 -0.49 -22.14
CA GLY A 52 8.13 0.45 -21.03
C GLY A 52 6.74 1.07 -20.85
N LEU A 53 5.78 0.87 -21.74
CA LEU A 53 4.41 1.39 -21.58
C LEU A 53 3.44 0.30 -21.09
N GLY A 54 2.78 0.57 -19.97
CA GLY A 54 1.73 -0.27 -19.39
C GLY A 54 0.41 0.49 -19.24
N THR A 55 -0.71 -0.22 -19.32
CA THR A 55 -2.05 0.31 -19.04
C THR A 55 -2.73 -0.54 -17.99
N GLY A 56 -3.45 0.09 -17.07
CA GLY A 56 -4.14 -0.57 -15.97
C GLY A 56 -5.56 -0.08 -15.82
N PHE A 57 -6.48 -1.02 -15.67
CA PHE A 57 -7.87 -0.76 -15.33
C PHE A 57 -8.15 -1.32 -13.94
N ARG A 58 -8.64 -0.46 -13.04
CA ARG A 58 -9.05 -0.87 -11.70
C ARG A 58 -10.53 -0.63 -11.52
N PHE A 59 -11.27 -1.71 -11.32
CA PHE A 59 -12.69 -1.69 -11.02
C PHE A 59 -12.91 -2.23 -9.61
N SER A 60 -13.65 -1.51 -8.76
CA SER A 60 -14.09 -2.07 -7.49
C SER A 60 -15.60 -1.94 -7.32
N LEU A 61 -16.26 -3.06 -7.05
CA LEU A 61 -17.71 -3.18 -6.89
C LEU A 61 -18.02 -3.49 -5.42
N PRO A 62 -19.05 -2.88 -4.79
CA PRO A 62 -20.06 -1.96 -5.33
C PRO A 62 -19.64 -0.46 -5.37
N PHE A 63 -18.39 -0.14 -5.01
CA PHE A 63 -17.92 1.25 -4.84
C PHE A 63 -17.55 1.95 -6.16
N GLN A 64 -18.55 2.46 -6.89
CA GLN A 64 -18.40 3.22 -8.15
C GLN A 64 -17.37 4.37 -8.07
N ARG A 65 -17.16 4.98 -6.89
CA ARG A 65 -16.16 6.05 -6.69
C ARG A 65 -14.70 5.62 -6.85
N SER A 66 -14.43 4.32 -6.86
CA SER A 66 -13.08 3.75 -6.91
C SER A 66 -12.66 3.25 -8.29
N ASN A 67 -13.55 3.33 -9.28
CA ASN A 67 -13.24 2.94 -10.65
C ASN A 67 -12.28 3.95 -11.26
N ARG A 68 -11.14 3.46 -11.74
CA ARG A 68 -10.07 4.31 -12.24
C ARG A 68 -9.38 3.66 -13.44
N VAL A 69 -9.06 4.48 -14.43
CA VAL A 69 -8.17 4.10 -15.54
C VAL A 69 -6.81 4.73 -15.27
N GLU A 70 -5.75 3.94 -15.40
CA GLU A 70 -4.37 4.36 -15.21
C GLU A 70 -3.53 4.01 -16.44
N LEU A 71 -2.70 4.94 -16.85
CA LEU A 71 -1.67 4.82 -17.86
C LEU A 71 -0.31 4.94 -17.16
N GLN A 72 0.59 3.99 -17.40
CA GLN A 72 1.89 3.92 -16.77
C GLN A 72 2.98 3.89 -17.84
N TYR A 73 4.00 4.71 -17.68
CA TYR A 73 5.17 4.75 -18.53
C TYR A 73 6.42 4.59 -17.66
N LEU A 74 7.18 3.53 -17.90
CA LEU A 74 8.36 3.13 -17.17
C LEU A 74 9.55 3.08 -18.13
N HIS A 75 10.48 3.99 -17.94
CA HIS A 75 11.80 4.00 -18.55
C HIS A 75 12.85 3.73 -17.46
N ASP A 76 14.07 3.36 -17.86
CA ASP A 76 15.14 2.91 -16.94
C ASP A 76 15.34 3.77 -15.67
N PHE A 77 15.15 5.10 -15.78
CA PHE A 77 15.32 6.05 -14.69
C PHE A 77 14.09 6.92 -14.40
N ILE A 78 12.97 6.69 -15.08
CA ILE A 78 11.76 7.53 -14.99
C ILE A 78 10.52 6.65 -15.00
N GLY A 79 9.67 6.81 -13.99
CA GLY A 79 8.33 6.22 -13.94
C GLY A 79 7.26 7.31 -13.88
N ILE A 80 6.36 7.34 -14.85
CA ILE A 80 5.24 8.28 -14.91
C ILE A 80 3.93 7.50 -14.85
N THR A 81 3.01 7.90 -14.01
CA THR A 81 1.65 7.39 -13.99
C THR A 81 0.66 8.53 -14.14
N ALA A 82 -0.28 8.38 -15.06
CA ALA A 82 -1.42 9.26 -15.18
C ALA A 82 -2.70 8.45 -15.04
N GLY A 83 -3.78 9.00 -14.50
CA GLY A 83 -5.06 8.32 -14.52
C GLY A 83 -6.22 9.19 -14.14
N ILE A 84 -7.42 8.68 -14.40
CA ILE A 84 -8.67 9.39 -14.24
C ILE A 84 -9.70 8.51 -13.53
N GLY A 85 -10.35 9.07 -12.51
CA GLY A 85 -11.49 8.45 -11.84
C GLY A 85 -12.73 8.48 -12.75
N LEU A 86 -13.35 7.32 -12.95
CA LEU A 86 -14.55 7.15 -13.77
C LEU A 86 -15.82 7.45 -12.95
N THR A 87 -15.96 8.70 -12.53
CA THR A 87 -17.10 9.15 -11.72
C THR A 87 -17.66 10.48 -12.26
N SER A 88 -18.82 10.91 -11.76
CA SER A 88 -19.44 12.18 -12.16
C SER A 88 -18.60 13.43 -11.81
N LYS A 89 -17.61 13.29 -10.92
CA LYS A 89 -16.59 14.31 -10.61
C LYS A 89 -15.21 13.69 -10.84
N PRO A 90 -14.64 13.80 -12.05
CA PRO A 90 -13.43 13.07 -12.38
C PRO A 90 -12.24 13.61 -11.57
N LEU A 91 -11.67 12.74 -10.74
CA LEU A 91 -10.41 13.01 -10.05
C LEU A 91 -9.27 12.63 -10.99
N LEU A 92 -8.51 13.63 -11.42
CA LEU A 92 -7.28 13.41 -12.17
C LEU A 92 -6.17 13.07 -11.19
N HIS A 93 -5.33 12.09 -11.53
CA HIS A 93 -4.17 11.73 -10.74
C HIS A 93 -2.96 11.59 -11.65
N PHE A 94 -1.86 12.14 -11.17
CA PHE A 94 -0.60 12.19 -11.89
C PHE A 94 0.52 11.94 -10.89
N SER A 95 1.42 11.02 -11.19
CA SER A 95 2.60 10.78 -10.39
C SER A 95 3.82 10.57 -11.27
N GLY A 96 4.98 10.92 -10.72
CA GLY A 96 6.26 10.82 -11.39
C GLY A 96 7.31 10.38 -10.39
N VAL A 97 8.23 9.53 -10.83
CA VAL A 97 9.41 9.08 -10.08
C VAL A 97 10.60 9.19 -11.01
N VAL A 98 11.70 9.71 -10.47
CA VAL A 98 13.00 9.72 -11.13
C VAL A 98 14.04 9.18 -10.16
N GLY A 99 14.97 8.39 -10.66
CA GLY A 99 16.04 7.86 -9.82
C GLY A 99 16.67 6.60 -10.38
N GLU A 100 17.59 6.07 -9.59
CA GLU A 100 18.30 4.83 -9.87
C GLU A 100 17.86 3.72 -8.92
N SER A 101 18.48 2.55 -9.08
CA SER A 101 18.21 1.40 -8.21
C SER A 101 18.44 1.66 -6.71
N LEU A 102 19.38 2.54 -6.33
CA LEU A 102 19.73 2.84 -4.94
C LEU A 102 18.92 3.99 -4.33
N PHE A 103 18.64 5.04 -5.11
CA PHE A 103 17.92 6.22 -4.64
C PHE A 103 16.85 6.62 -5.65
N SER A 104 15.67 6.98 -5.17
CA SER A 104 14.63 7.55 -6.03
C SER A 104 13.84 8.63 -5.33
N ILE A 105 13.38 9.60 -6.13
CA ILE A 105 12.52 10.69 -5.69
C ILE A 105 11.26 10.63 -6.54
N GLY A 106 10.11 10.84 -5.92
CA GLY A 106 8.87 10.92 -6.64
C GLY A 106 7.88 11.90 -6.05
N THR A 107 6.86 12.21 -6.84
CA THR A 107 5.73 13.04 -6.44
C THR A 107 4.43 12.41 -6.93
N ASP A 108 3.35 12.66 -6.20
CA ASP A 108 2.01 12.18 -6.48
C ASP A 108 0.99 13.29 -6.24
N LEU A 109 0.33 13.67 -7.32
CA LEU A 109 -0.61 14.76 -7.38
C LEU A 109 -1.99 14.21 -7.70
N SER A 110 -3.03 14.78 -7.09
CA SER A 110 -4.41 14.52 -7.50
C SER A 110 -5.17 15.84 -7.57
N PHE A 111 -5.88 16.04 -8.68
CA PHE A 111 -6.60 17.26 -8.99
C PHE A 111 -8.09 16.95 -9.15
N ASP A 112 -8.92 17.66 -8.38
CA ASP A 112 -10.36 17.56 -8.48
C ASP A 112 -10.86 18.56 -9.54
N SER A 113 -11.31 18.03 -10.67
CA SER A 113 -11.78 18.86 -11.79
C SER A 113 -13.07 19.62 -11.48
N ALA A 114 -13.85 19.18 -10.49
CA ALA A 114 -15.10 19.82 -10.12
C ALA A 114 -14.89 21.07 -9.26
N THR A 115 -13.85 21.07 -8.41
CA THR A 115 -13.53 22.19 -7.51
C THR A 115 -12.36 23.04 -7.99
N GLY A 116 -11.61 22.58 -9.00
CA GLY A 116 -10.43 23.27 -9.52
C GLY A 116 -9.26 23.30 -8.53
N LYS A 117 -9.26 22.41 -7.52
CA LYS A 117 -8.25 22.38 -6.46
C LYS A 117 -7.46 21.07 -6.49
N PHE A 118 -6.20 21.14 -6.05
CA PHE A 118 -5.44 19.94 -5.74
C PHE A 118 -6.06 19.27 -4.51
N ALA A 119 -6.49 18.02 -4.67
CA ALA A 119 -6.98 17.18 -3.59
C ALA A 119 -5.84 16.50 -2.84
N LYS A 120 -4.71 16.27 -3.51
CA LYS A 120 -3.55 15.56 -2.97
C LYS A 120 -2.27 16.10 -3.57
N CYS A 121 -1.26 16.29 -2.73
CA CYS A 121 0.10 16.64 -3.12
C CYS A 121 1.05 15.92 -2.17
N ASN A 122 1.70 14.88 -2.68
CA ASN A 122 2.64 14.08 -1.92
C ASN A 122 4.01 14.08 -2.61
N ALA A 123 5.04 13.93 -1.79
CA ALA A 123 6.42 13.77 -2.23
C ALA A 123 7.04 12.59 -1.50
N GLY A 124 7.97 11.90 -2.14
CA GLY A 124 8.59 10.71 -1.62
C GLY A 124 10.06 10.62 -2.01
N PHE A 125 10.86 10.11 -1.09
CA PHE A 125 12.24 9.71 -1.28
C PHE A 125 12.39 8.25 -0.86
N SER A 126 13.11 7.46 -1.64
CA SER A 126 13.44 6.08 -1.29
C SER A 126 14.94 5.83 -1.37
N PHE A 127 15.42 5.01 -0.45
CA PHE A 127 16.77 4.46 -0.45
C PHE A 127 16.66 2.94 -0.39
N ASN A 128 17.15 2.26 -1.41
CA ASN A 128 17.03 0.81 -1.55
C ASN A 128 18.43 0.19 -1.58
N SER A 129 18.80 -0.50 -0.51
CA SER A 129 19.99 -1.35 -0.47
C SER A 129 19.60 -2.82 -0.28
N SER A 130 20.55 -3.74 -0.45
CA SER A 130 20.32 -5.17 -0.23
C SER A 130 19.98 -5.51 1.23
N ILE A 131 20.48 -4.70 2.17
CA ILE A 131 20.33 -4.90 3.61
C ILE A 131 19.26 -4.00 4.23
N LEU A 132 18.89 -2.88 3.61
CA LEU A 132 17.96 -1.92 4.17
C LEU A 132 17.23 -1.17 3.06
N ILE A 133 15.91 -1.14 3.17
CA ILE A 133 15.05 -0.32 2.33
C ILE A 133 14.41 0.74 3.22
N ALA A 134 14.76 1.99 3.01
CA ALA A 134 14.23 3.13 3.74
C ALA A 134 13.45 4.04 2.80
N SER A 135 12.46 4.75 3.34
CA SER A 135 11.77 5.79 2.60
C SER A 135 11.30 6.91 3.52
N LEU A 136 11.18 8.10 2.93
CA LEU A 136 10.64 9.28 3.56
C LEU A 136 9.55 9.82 2.63
N THR A 137 8.34 10.00 3.13
CA THR A 137 7.24 10.56 2.34
C THR A 137 6.57 11.70 3.09
N LEU A 138 6.20 12.74 2.34
CA LEU A 138 5.35 13.84 2.76
C LEU A 138 4.00 13.66 2.11
N ASN A 139 2.93 13.65 2.89
CA ASN A 139 1.56 13.45 2.43
C ASN A 139 0.64 14.52 3.02
N ASP A 140 -0.65 14.45 2.66
CA ASP A 140 -1.70 15.30 3.21
C ASP A 140 -1.37 16.81 3.05
N MET A 141 -0.91 17.21 1.86
CA MET A 141 -0.45 18.59 1.58
C MET A 141 0.68 19.06 2.52
N ALA A 142 1.64 18.17 2.78
CA ALA A 142 2.77 18.37 3.68
C ALA A 142 2.43 18.45 5.18
N ASP A 143 1.21 18.05 5.59
CA ASP A 143 0.87 17.90 7.00
C ASP A 143 1.48 16.63 7.62
N SER A 144 1.59 15.53 6.88
CA SER A 144 2.07 14.26 7.44
C SER A 144 3.39 13.81 6.83
N VAL A 145 4.41 13.66 7.68
CA VAL A 145 5.68 13.04 7.31
C VAL A 145 5.70 11.60 7.79
N ILE A 146 6.09 10.68 6.91
CA ILE A 146 6.24 9.26 7.20
C ILE A 146 7.65 8.84 6.83
N ALA A 147 8.41 8.41 7.83
CA ALA A 147 9.66 7.68 7.62
C ALA A 147 9.39 6.20 7.82
N SER A 148 9.85 5.35 6.92
CA SER A 148 9.73 3.90 7.09
C SER A 148 11.02 3.18 6.72
N CYS A 149 11.26 2.06 7.38
CA CYS A 149 12.38 1.19 7.10
C CYS A 149 11.93 -0.27 7.05
N TYR A 150 12.58 -1.04 6.18
CA TYR A 150 12.38 -2.46 5.98
C TYR A 150 13.75 -3.12 5.91
N HIS A 151 13.96 -4.11 6.77
CA HIS A 151 15.20 -4.86 6.86
C HIS A 151 14.91 -6.35 6.59
N PRO A 152 15.32 -6.88 5.43
CA PRO A 152 15.25 -8.32 5.18
C PRO A 152 16.29 -9.03 6.05
N VAL A 153 15.83 -9.87 6.97
CA VAL A 153 16.70 -10.64 7.88
C VAL A 153 17.17 -11.92 7.22
N ASN A 154 16.23 -12.67 6.61
CA ASN A 154 16.54 -13.90 5.89
C ASN A 154 15.61 -14.06 4.69
N PRO A 155 16.13 -13.91 3.45
CA PRO A 155 15.34 -14.07 2.24
C PRO A 155 14.76 -15.48 2.05
N LEU A 156 15.45 -16.53 2.51
CA LEU A 156 15.02 -17.93 2.33
C LEU A 156 13.75 -18.25 3.11
N THR A 157 13.61 -17.67 4.30
CA THR A 157 12.42 -17.82 5.15
C THR A 157 11.50 -16.61 5.08
N ASN A 158 11.68 -15.75 4.07
CA ASN A 158 10.96 -14.49 3.90
C ASN A 158 10.85 -13.66 5.20
N SER A 159 11.88 -13.73 6.04
CA SER A 159 11.94 -13.09 7.35
C SER A 159 12.35 -11.65 7.18
N ALA A 160 11.54 -10.73 7.68
CA ALA A 160 11.85 -9.32 7.65
C ALA A 160 11.21 -8.59 8.82
N ILE A 161 11.78 -7.45 9.14
CA ILE A 161 11.22 -6.49 10.08
C ILE A 161 11.00 -5.17 9.37
N ALA A 162 9.97 -4.45 9.80
CA ALA A 162 9.72 -3.09 9.34
C ALA A 162 9.36 -2.19 10.50
N ALA A 163 9.73 -0.92 10.38
CA ALA A 163 9.26 0.13 11.26
C ALA A 163 8.78 1.32 10.44
N GLU A 164 7.78 2.01 10.96
CA GLU A 164 7.23 3.24 10.40
C GLU A 164 7.08 4.26 11.52
N VAL A 165 7.56 5.48 11.26
CA VAL A 165 7.33 6.66 12.09
C VAL A 165 6.49 7.62 11.27
N ARG A 166 5.34 7.99 11.81
CA ARG A 166 4.44 8.98 11.23
C ARG A 166 4.31 10.15 12.17
N HIS A 167 4.59 11.34 11.69
CA HIS A 167 4.38 12.58 12.42
C HIS A 167 3.43 13.49 11.63
N ARG A 168 2.45 14.07 12.32
CA ARG A 168 1.53 15.06 11.77
C ARG A 168 1.83 16.43 12.36
N PHE A 169 2.10 17.40 11.51
CA PHE A 169 2.51 18.74 11.95
C PHE A 169 1.34 19.53 12.54
N LEU A 170 0.13 19.43 11.97
CA LEU A 170 -1.05 20.16 12.44
C LEU A 170 -1.55 19.68 13.81
N SER A 171 -1.59 18.35 14.03
CA SER A 171 -2.02 17.78 15.32
C SER A 171 -0.88 17.58 16.31
N ASN A 172 0.38 17.74 15.88
CA ASN A 172 1.58 17.45 16.65
C ASN A 172 1.59 16.04 17.27
N GLU A 173 1.04 15.07 16.53
CA GLU A 173 0.95 13.69 16.97
C GLU A 173 2.01 12.84 16.26
N THR A 174 2.68 11.99 17.03
CA THR A 174 3.66 11.04 16.50
C THR A 174 3.20 9.61 16.79
N THR A 175 3.14 8.81 15.75
CA THR A 175 2.76 7.40 15.80
C THR A 175 3.92 6.55 15.32
N LEU A 176 4.31 5.55 16.10
CA LEU A 176 5.31 4.55 15.71
C LEU A 176 4.62 3.21 15.50
N ALA A 177 4.92 2.55 14.39
CA ALA A 177 4.50 1.20 14.09
C ALA A 177 5.72 0.31 13.85
N PHE A 178 5.66 -0.90 14.37
CA PHE A 178 6.68 -1.93 14.20
C PHE A 178 6.00 -3.22 13.77
N GLY A 179 6.68 -4.00 12.94
CA GLY A 179 6.16 -5.29 12.53
C GLY A 179 7.26 -6.23 12.10
N ALA A 180 6.92 -7.50 12.12
CA ALA A 180 7.76 -8.58 11.63
C ALA A 180 6.93 -9.52 10.76
N GLN A 181 7.61 -10.14 9.81
CA GLN A 181 7.06 -11.26 9.05
C GLN A 181 8.04 -12.42 9.03
N HIS A 182 7.51 -13.63 8.92
CA HIS A 182 8.29 -14.86 8.86
C HIS A 182 7.48 -15.94 8.14
N ALA A 183 8.11 -16.63 7.18
CA ALA A 183 7.56 -17.84 6.60
C ALA A 183 7.89 -19.03 7.50
N VAL A 184 6.89 -19.50 8.25
CA VAL A 184 7.01 -20.65 9.16
C VAL A 184 7.20 -21.94 8.35
N PHE A 185 6.50 -22.03 7.22
CA PHE A 185 6.64 -23.05 6.20
C PHE A 185 6.76 -22.39 4.83
N PRO A 186 7.28 -23.08 3.79
CA PRO A 186 7.37 -22.52 2.44
C PRO A 186 6.05 -21.94 1.91
N PHE A 187 4.92 -22.49 2.35
CA PHE A 187 3.56 -22.11 1.96
C PHE A 187 2.78 -21.34 3.06
N THR A 188 3.40 -21.01 4.21
CA THR A 188 2.73 -20.32 5.32
C THR A 188 3.52 -19.11 5.79
N LEU A 189 2.98 -17.92 5.51
CA LEU A 189 3.53 -16.63 5.92
C LEU A 189 2.76 -16.08 7.12
N VAL A 190 3.48 -15.70 8.17
CA VAL A 190 2.92 -15.02 9.33
C VAL A 190 3.44 -13.59 9.37
N LYS A 191 2.56 -12.64 9.70
CA LYS A 191 2.90 -11.24 9.96
C LYS A 191 2.31 -10.79 11.28
N ALA A 192 3.07 -10.01 12.03
CA ALA A 192 2.61 -9.36 13.25
C ALA A 192 3.01 -7.90 13.25
N ARG A 193 2.17 -7.05 13.84
CA ARG A 193 2.43 -5.61 13.96
C ARG A 193 1.89 -5.05 15.27
N VAL A 194 2.53 -3.97 15.70
CA VAL A 194 2.14 -3.18 16.86
C VAL A 194 2.31 -1.70 16.55
N ASP A 195 1.41 -0.89 17.08
CA ASP A 195 1.46 0.56 17.04
C ASP A 195 1.43 1.13 18.47
N THR A 196 2.18 2.21 18.72
CA THR A 196 2.08 3.09 19.89
C THR A 196 0.66 3.47 20.32
N ASN A 197 -0.30 3.50 19.40
CA ASN A 197 -1.72 3.70 19.68
C ASN A 197 -2.41 2.49 20.34
N GLY A 198 -1.68 1.40 20.62
CA GLY A 198 -2.23 0.20 21.24
C GLY A 198 -2.94 -0.76 20.27
N LYS A 199 -2.74 -0.56 18.96
CA LYS A 199 -3.28 -1.44 17.93
C LYS A 199 -2.31 -2.58 17.67
N LEU A 200 -2.78 -3.80 17.90
CA LEU A 200 -2.07 -5.04 17.59
C LEU A 200 -2.75 -5.71 16.40
N GLY A 201 -1.96 -6.24 15.48
CA GLY A 201 -2.45 -7.00 14.34
C GLY A 201 -1.62 -8.25 14.11
N ALA A 202 -2.29 -9.36 13.81
CA ALA A 202 -1.68 -10.60 13.37
C ALA A 202 -2.33 -11.07 12.07
N LEU A 203 -1.56 -11.71 11.20
CA LEU A 203 -2.01 -12.22 9.92
C LEU A 203 -1.30 -13.53 9.62
N ILE A 204 -2.06 -14.49 9.11
CA ILE A 204 -1.58 -15.77 8.60
C ILE A 204 -2.07 -15.89 7.17
N GLN A 205 -1.13 -16.03 6.24
CA GLN A 205 -1.40 -16.28 4.83
C GLN A 205 -0.90 -17.67 4.49
N GLN A 206 -1.77 -18.49 3.91
CA GLN A 206 -1.50 -19.86 3.50
C GLN A 206 -1.71 -19.99 2.00
N GLU A 207 -0.70 -20.51 1.33
CA GLU A 207 -0.74 -20.92 -0.07
C GLU A 207 -1.33 -22.33 -0.12
N LEU A 208 -2.51 -22.46 -0.72
CA LEU A 208 -3.23 -23.74 -0.81
C LEU A 208 -2.85 -24.51 -2.09
N LEU A 209 -2.70 -23.77 -3.18
CA LEU A 209 -2.32 -24.22 -4.52
C LEU A 209 -1.50 -23.08 -5.15
N ASP A 210 -0.74 -23.37 -6.21
CA ASP A 210 0.07 -22.38 -6.96
C ASP A 210 -0.71 -21.14 -7.45
N THR A 211 -2.04 -21.16 -7.35
CA THR A 211 -2.97 -20.12 -7.83
C THR A 211 -3.81 -19.46 -6.73
N PHE A 212 -3.88 -20.06 -5.52
CA PHE A 212 -4.81 -19.64 -4.45
C PHE A 212 -4.11 -19.31 -3.14
N PHE A 213 -4.35 -18.09 -2.65
CA PHE A 213 -3.89 -17.63 -1.34
C PHE A 213 -5.06 -17.41 -0.40
N LEU A 214 -5.06 -18.10 0.73
CA LEU A 214 -5.98 -17.87 1.84
C LEU A 214 -5.31 -16.98 2.87
N THR A 215 -5.95 -15.90 3.29
CA THR A 215 -5.43 -15.00 4.32
C THR A 215 -6.44 -14.85 5.44
N LEU A 216 -6.01 -15.13 6.66
CA LEU A 216 -6.74 -14.88 7.89
C LEU A 216 -6.00 -13.77 8.66
N ASP A 217 -6.71 -12.75 9.10
CA ASP A 217 -6.13 -11.69 9.91
C ASP A 217 -6.98 -11.33 11.12
N GLY A 218 -6.33 -10.79 12.14
CA GLY A 218 -6.96 -10.36 13.37
C GLY A 218 -6.33 -9.08 13.89
N GLN A 219 -7.15 -8.14 14.33
CA GLN A 219 -6.72 -6.87 14.90
C GLN A 219 -7.44 -6.57 16.20
N VAL A 220 -6.69 -6.08 17.19
CA VAL A 220 -7.20 -5.74 18.52
C VAL A 220 -6.68 -4.36 18.92
N ASP A 221 -7.57 -3.51 19.40
CA ASP A 221 -7.19 -2.26 20.06
C ASP A 221 -7.18 -2.49 21.58
N VAL A 222 -5.99 -2.47 22.18
CA VAL A 222 -5.80 -2.77 23.59
C VAL A 222 -6.11 -1.54 24.48
N LYS A 223 -6.07 -0.33 23.91
CA LYS A 223 -6.34 0.91 24.64
C LYS A 223 -7.81 1.32 24.61
N ALA A 224 -8.60 0.76 23.69
CA ALA A 224 -10.04 1.02 23.63
C ALA A 224 -10.78 0.42 24.84
N VAL A 225 -11.66 1.24 25.45
CA VAL A 225 -12.52 0.86 26.59
C VAL A 225 -13.41 -0.34 26.26
N THR A 226 -13.84 -0.45 25.00
CA THR A 226 -14.55 -1.62 24.47
C THR A 226 -13.57 -2.48 23.69
N ARG A 227 -13.07 -3.55 24.30
CA ARG A 227 -12.19 -4.53 23.64
C ARG A 227 -12.95 -5.20 22.49
N SER A 228 -12.78 -4.69 21.27
CA SER A 228 -13.33 -5.29 20.07
C SER A 228 -12.20 -5.90 19.26
N ALA A 229 -12.23 -7.22 19.11
CA ALA A 229 -11.39 -7.94 18.16
C ALA A 229 -12.06 -7.90 16.79
N LYS A 230 -11.30 -7.52 15.77
CA LYS A 230 -11.72 -7.58 14.37
C LYS A 230 -11.04 -8.77 13.74
N LEU A 231 -11.81 -9.59 13.04
CA LEU A 231 -11.30 -10.73 12.28
C LEU A 231 -11.63 -10.53 10.81
N GLY A 232 -10.69 -10.92 9.95
CA GLY A 232 -10.82 -10.86 8.52
C GLY A 232 -10.44 -12.17 7.86
N LEU A 233 -11.11 -12.46 6.75
CA LEU A 233 -10.80 -13.57 5.87
C LEU A 233 -10.79 -13.04 4.45
N SER A 234 -9.73 -13.35 3.70
CA SER A 234 -9.58 -12.99 2.30
C SER A 234 -9.07 -14.19 1.51
N VAL A 235 -9.61 -14.35 0.30
CA VAL A 235 -9.14 -15.34 -0.67
C VAL A 235 -8.70 -14.57 -1.90
N ALA A 236 -7.47 -14.78 -2.33
CA ALA A 236 -6.93 -14.19 -3.55
C ALA A 236 -6.62 -15.29 -4.57
N PHE A 237 -7.02 -15.03 -5.81
CA PHE A 237 -6.70 -15.84 -6.98
C PHE A 237 -5.78 -15.01 -7.88
N MET A 238 -4.61 -15.54 -8.21
CA MET A 238 -3.67 -14.90 -9.14
C MET A 238 -3.50 -15.77 -10.38
N HIS A 239 -3.82 -15.22 -11.56
CA HIS A 239 -3.61 -15.83 -12.86
C HIS A 239 -2.84 -14.87 -13.76
#